data_AF-A0A2H6EQH1-F1
#
_entry.id   AF-A0A2H6EQH1-F1
#
_cell.length_a   1.000
_cell.length_b   1.000
_cell.length_c   1.000
_cell.angle_alpha   90.00
_cell.angle_beta   90.00
_cell.angle_gamma   90.00
#
_symmetry.space_group_name_H-M   'P 1'
#
loop_
_entity.id
_entity.type
_entity.pdbx_description
1 polymer ?
#
loop_
_entity_poly.entity_id
_entity_poly.type
_entity_poly.pdbx_seq_one_letter_code
_entity_poly.pdbx_strand_id
1 'polypeptide(L)'
;MTKQINRFIIIFILMIIIQPVLSFLIEQLIFKKYPFIILIQQIILIFLLSLFVIKIGKTKLSQVGIFSWQNWNKENKWMLFIVTPIVVIIFSFVFFLRIAALINHSGLLVMGSIVLLREFLYGFYQEFLYRGILQTVLVKRWGAWIGIVVGNLVFTFGPEHFHFYKTNFTGFVFIFCLGLLFSFLFYRFKNLVTIGVWHGIGNVFIDGLAILISMTIVN
;
A
#
# COMPACT_ATOMS: atom_id res chain seq x y z
N MET A 1 14.33 20.10 14.67
CA MET A 1 13.21 19.67 13.79
C MET A 1 13.66 19.32 12.37
N THR A 2 14.44 20.21 11.72
CA THR A 2 14.97 20.05 10.34
C THR A 2 15.75 18.75 10.10
N LYS A 3 16.62 18.34 11.04
CA LYS A 3 17.42 17.11 10.91
C LYS A 3 16.58 15.82 10.79
N GLN A 4 15.43 15.75 11.45
CA GLN A 4 14.54 14.59 11.37
C GLN A 4 13.76 14.57 10.05
N ILE A 5 13.30 15.74 9.59
CA ILE A 5 12.66 15.93 8.28
C ILE A 5 13.58 15.41 7.16
N ASN A 6 14.86 15.82 7.16
CA ASN A 6 15.81 15.41 6.14
C ASN A 6 16.03 13.88 6.14
N ARG A 7 16.06 13.23 7.31
CA ARG A 7 16.21 11.78 7.42
C ARG A 7 15.04 11.02 6.79
N PHE A 8 13.81 11.48 6.99
CA PHE A 8 12.64 10.80 6.42
C PHE A 8 12.57 10.97 4.90
N ILE A 9 12.99 12.13 4.37
CA ILE A 9 13.14 12.32 2.92
C ILE A 9 14.19 11.36 2.37
N ILE A 10 15.33 11.19 3.06
CA ILE A 10 16.35 10.21 2.67
C ILE A 10 15.76 8.79 2.67
N ILE A 11 15.03 8.39 3.71
CA ILE A 11 14.37 7.07 3.76
C ILE A 11 13.42 6.90 2.57
N PHE A 12 12.58 7.91 2.29
CA PHE A 12 11.66 7.87 1.17
C PHE A 12 12.39 7.67 -0.17
N ILE A 13 13.42 8.47 -0.45
CA ILE A 13 14.22 8.37 -1.67
C ILE A 13 14.90 6.99 -1.77
N LEU A 14 15.50 6.51 -0.68
CA LEU A 14 16.14 5.20 -0.65
C LEU A 14 15.14 4.09 -0.98
N MET A 15 13.92 4.12 -0.44
CA MET A 15 12.93 3.08 -0.73
C MET A 15 12.43 3.13 -2.18
N ILE A 16 12.23 4.32 -2.74
CA ILE A 16 11.88 4.49 -4.16
C ILE A 16 12.96 3.91 -5.09
N ILE A 17 14.23 3.88 -4.67
CA ILE A 17 15.33 3.26 -5.42
C ILE A 17 15.42 1.76 -5.13
N ILE A 18 15.33 1.35 -3.86
CA ILE A 18 15.50 -0.04 -3.43
C ILE A 18 14.41 -0.93 -4.03
N GLN A 19 13.15 -0.47 -4.08
CA GLN A 19 12.05 -1.29 -4.58
C GLN A 19 12.29 -1.75 -6.04
N PRO A 20 12.52 -0.85 -7.02
CA PRO A 20 12.82 -1.26 -8.40
C PRO A 20 14.07 -2.11 -8.53
N VAL A 21 15.14 -1.79 -7.80
CA VAL A 21 16.39 -2.58 -7.82
C VAL A 21 16.13 -4.00 -7.33
N LEU A 22 15.39 -4.15 -6.23
CA LEU A 22 15.05 -5.46 -5.67
C LEU A 22 14.15 -6.25 -6.61
N SER A 23 13.15 -5.60 -7.23
CA SER A 23 12.31 -6.23 -8.26
C SER A 23 13.16 -6.72 -9.45
N PHE A 24 14.05 -5.87 -9.97
CA PHE A 24 14.96 -6.23 -11.06
C PHE A 24 15.84 -7.43 -10.71
N LEU A 25 16.45 -7.45 -9.51
CA LEU A 25 17.28 -8.57 -9.07
C LEU A 25 16.48 -9.87 -8.97
N ILE A 26 15.24 -9.82 -8.49
CA ILE A 26 14.36 -10.99 -8.39
C ILE A 26 13.98 -11.50 -9.78
N GLU A 27 13.73 -10.60 -10.75
CA GLU A 27 13.45 -10.97 -12.14
C GLU A 27 14.66 -11.67 -12.80
N GLN A 28 15.88 -11.16 -12.58
CA GLN A 28 17.11 -11.72 -13.15
C GLN A 28 17.47 -13.11 -12.60
N LEU A 29 17.11 -13.41 -11.36
CA LEU A 29 17.43 -14.69 -10.71
C LEU A 29 16.53 -15.87 -11.16
N ILE A 30 15.75 -15.71 -12.25
CA ILE A 30 14.89 -16.74 -12.89
C ILE A 30 13.95 -17.40 -11.87
N PHE A 31 13.15 -16.57 -11.21
CA PHE A 31 12.19 -17.00 -10.19
C PHE A 31 10.73 -16.98 -10.65
N LYS A 32 10.46 -16.90 -11.97
CA LYS A 32 9.09 -16.97 -12.53
C LYS A 32 8.29 -18.20 -12.06
N LYS A 33 8.95 -19.23 -11.53
CA LYS A 33 8.34 -20.47 -11.03
C LYS A 33 7.83 -20.38 -9.58
N TYR A 34 8.22 -19.38 -8.80
CA TYR A 34 8.05 -19.38 -7.34
C TYR A 34 7.39 -18.12 -6.80
N PRO A 35 6.05 -18.10 -6.68
CA PRO A 35 5.30 -16.91 -6.29
C PRO A 35 5.59 -16.43 -4.86
N PHE A 36 6.06 -17.32 -3.99
CA PHE A 36 6.43 -16.98 -2.62
C PHE A 36 7.59 -15.98 -2.56
N ILE A 37 8.42 -15.88 -3.59
CA ILE A 37 9.57 -14.96 -3.60
C ILE A 37 9.10 -13.51 -3.68
N ILE A 38 8.07 -13.24 -4.46
CA ILE A 38 7.48 -11.90 -4.56
C ILE A 38 6.81 -11.54 -3.22
N LEU A 39 6.20 -12.50 -2.53
CA LEU A 39 5.68 -12.29 -1.17
C LEU A 39 6.81 -11.97 -0.18
N ILE A 40 7.90 -12.74 -0.21
CA ILE A 40 9.09 -12.51 0.64
C ILE A 40 9.67 -11.12 0.37
N GLN A 41 9.73 -10.69 -0.89
CA GLN A 41 10.16 -9.34 -1.27
C GLN A 41 9.34 -8.27 -0.53
N GLN A 42 8.01 -8.39 -0.51
CA GLN A 42 7.15 -7.42 0.17
C GLN A 42 7.38 -7.40 1.68
N ILE A 43 7.58 -8.57 2.29
CA ILE A 43 7.91 -8.68 3.72
C ILE A 43 9.26 -7.99 4.00
N ILE A 44 10.27 -8.22 3.16
CA ILE A 44 11.59 -7.58 3.27
C ILE A 44 11.45 -6.06 3.14
N LEU A 45 10.67 -5.55 2.19
CA LEU A 45 10.49 -4.11 2.00
C LEU A 45 9.84 -3.45 3.22
N ILE A 46 8.77 -4.04 3.78
CA ILE A 46 8.11 -3.53 5.00
C ILE A 46 9.07 -3.59 6.21
N PHE A 47 9.83 -4.67 6.32
CA PHE A 47 10.81 -4.84 7.40
C PHE A 47 11.95 -3.81 7.30
N LEU A 48 12.54 -3.63 6.12
CA LEU A 48 13.58 -2.62 5.87
C LEU A 48 13.05 -1.22 6.14
N LEU A 49 11.82 -0.92 5.73
CA LEU A 49 11.21 0.36 5.98
C LEU A 49 11.05 0.63 7.49
N SER A 50 10.59 -0.37 8.23
CA SER A 50 10.49 -0.31 9.69
C SER A 50 11.86 -0.08 10.34
N LEU A 51 12.89 -0.81 9.90
CA LEU A 51 14.26 -0.65 10.37
C LEU A 51 14.82 0.74 10.06
N PHE A 52 14.59 1.26 8.86
CA PHE A 52 15.06 2.58 8.46
C PHE A 52 14.39 3.69 9.27
N VAL A 53 13.09 3.61 9.52
CA VAL A 53 12.39 4.55 10.42
C VAL A 53 13.02 4.56 11.81
N ILE A 54 13.34 3.39 12.37
CA ILE A 54 13.93 3.26 13.70
C ILE A 54 15.38 3.73 13.74
N LYS A 55 16.22 3.23 12.82
CA LYS A 55 17.69 3.42 12.86
C LYS A 55 18.13 4.72 12.19
N ILE A 56 17.66 4.99 10.97
CA ILE A 56 18.02 6.20 10.21
C ILE A 56 17.17 7.37 10.69
N GLY A 57 15.85 7.17 10.80
CA GLY A 57 14.90 8.17 11.27
C GLY A 57 15.10 8.55 12.74
N LYS A 58 15.74 7.67 13.52
CA LYS A 58 15.93 7.79 14.98
C LYS A 58 14.61 8.08 15.69
N THR A 59 13.56 7.34 15.32
CA THR A 59 12.21 7.53 15.84
C THR A 59 11.51 6.20 16.14
N LYS A 60 10.32 6.29 16.73
CA LYS A 60 9.41 5.17 16.96
C LYS A 60 8.42 5.04 15.79
N LEU A 61 8.01 3.81 15.49
CA LEU A 61 6.96 3.53 14.49
C LEU A 61 5.62 4.23 14.80
N SER A 62 5.35 4.52 16.07
CA SER A 62 4.17 5.30 16.47
C SER A 62 4.17 6.73 15.94
N GLN A 63 5.34 7.33 15.65
CA GLN A 63 5.41 8.67 15.06
C GLN A 63 5.04 8.71 13.58
N VAL A 64 4.98 7.54 12.93
CA VAL A 64 4.52 7.35 11.55
C VAL A 64 3.15 6.65 11.50
N GLY A 65 2.47 6.58 12.66
CA GLY A 65 1.11 6.07 12.77
C GLY A 65 0.96 4.56 12.95
N ILE A 66 2.05 3.84 13.20
CA ILE A 66 2.00 2.41 13.51
C ILE A 66 2.04 2.24 15.03
N PHE A 67 0.89 1.91 15.60
CA PHE A 67 0.73 1.65 17.04
C PHE A 67 0.49 0.16 17.29
N SER A 68 0.99 -0.36 18.41
CA SER A 68 0.56 -1.68 18.88
C SER A 68 -0.93 -1.65 19.22
N TRP A 69 -1.64 -2.75 18.96
CA TRP A 69 -3.10 -2.87 19.15
C TRP A 69 -3.59 -2.40 20.52
N GLN A 70 -2.81 -2.64 21.57
CA GLN A 70 -3.13 -2.24 22.95
C GLN A 70 -3.21 -0.71 23.10
N ASN A 71 -2.43 0.03 22.31
CA ASN A 71 -2.36 1.49 22.34
C ASN A 71 -3.39 2.17 21.42
N TRP A 72 -4.25 1.40 20.74
CA TRP A 72 -5.30 1.99 19.91
C TRP A 72 -6.45 2.49 20.78
N ASN A 73 -6.90 3.71 20.51
CA ASN A 73 -8.13 4.22 21.09
C ASN A 73 -9.34 3.40 20.61
N LYS A 74 -10.45 3.50 21.36
CA LYS A 74 -11.70 2.78 21.06
C LYS A 74 -12.23 3.13 19.67
N GLU A 75 -12.15 4.40 19.27
CA GLU A 75 -12.59 4.89 17.96
C GLU A 75 -11.87 4.19 16.80
N ASN A 76 -10.53 4.11 16.82
CA ASN A 76 -9.76 3.46 15.75
C ASN A 76 -10.06 1.96 15.64
N LYS A 77 -10.29 1.29 16.78
CA LYS A 77 -10.70 -0.13 16.79
C LYS A 77 -12.06 -0.30 16.14
N TRP A 78 -13.06 0.49 16.54
CA TRP A 78 -14.39 0.44 15.93
C TRP A 78 -14.37 0.79 14.46
N MET A 79 -13.59 1.80 14.08
CA MET A 79 -13.42 2.18 12.68
C MET A 79 -12.88 1.01 11.86
N LEU A 80 -11.84 0.33 12.36
CA LEU A 80 -11.32 -0.85 11.70
C LEU A 80 -12.41 -1.93 11.58
N PHE A 81 -13.14 -2.25 12.65
CA PHE A 81 -14.13 -3.33 12.62
C PHE A 81 -15.39 -3.02 11.80
N ILE A 82 -15.82 -1.75 11.71
CA ILE A 82 -17.04 -1.36 10.98
C ILE A 82 -16.72 -1.08 9.52
N VAL A 83 -15.68 -0.28 9.26
CA VAL A 83 -15.39 0.18 7.89
C VAL A 83 -14.76 -0.94 7.08
N THR A 84 -13.96 -1.83 7.67
CA THR A 84 -13.30 -2.91 6.91
C THR A 84 -14.31 -3.85 6.23
N PRO A 85 -15.36 -4.37 6.91
CA PRO A 85 -16.41 -5.14 6.25
C PRO A 85 -17.13 -4.35 5.15
N ILE A 86 -17.42 -3.06 5.37
CA ILE A 86 -18.04 -2.20 4.36
C ILE A 86 -17.15 -2.10 3.12
N VAL A 87 -15.85 -1.87 3.31
CA VAL A 87 -14.86 -1.83 2.23
C VAL A 87 -14.85 -3.17 1.47
N VAL A 88 -14.81 -4.29 2.18
CA VAL A 88 -14.86 -5.63 1.55
C VAL A 88 -16.16 -5.82 0.76
N ILE A 89 -17.32 -5.42 1.29
CA ILE A 89 -18.62 -5.52 0.60
C ILE A 89 -18.62 -4.67 -0.67
N ILE A 90 -18.21 -3.41 -0.58
CA ILE A 90 -18.14 -2.49 -1.73
C ILE A 90 -17.24 -3.08 -2.82
N PHE A 91 -16.02 -3.50 -2.46
CA PHE A 91 -15.10 -4.08 -3.43
C PHE A 91 -15.62 -5.42 -3.98
N SER A 92 -16.26 -6.25 -3.17
CA SER A 92 -16.85 -7.51 -3.63
C SER A 92 -17.97 -7.28 -4.64
N PHE A 93 -18.80 -6.26 -4.42
CA PHE A 93 -19.85 -5.89 -5.34
C PHE A 93 -19.29 -5.31 -6.64
N VAL A 94 -18.34 -4.36 -6.55
CA VAL A 94 -17.71 -3.72 -7.72
C VAL A 94 -16.97 -4.73 -8.58
N PHE A 95 -16.29 -5.71 -7.97
CA PHE A 95 -15.50 -6.72 -8.66
C PHE A 95 -16.20 -8.09 -8.73
N PHE A 96 -17.53 -8.12 -8.57
CA PHE A 96 -18.32 -9.36 -8.52
C PHE A 96 -18.05 -10.29 -9.71
N LEU A 97 -18.01 -9.74 -10.93
CA LEU A 97 -17.76 -10.52 -12.14
C LEU A 97 -16.37 -11.20 -12.13
N ARG A 98 -15.35 -10.53 -11.58
CA ARG A 98 -14.00 -11.10 -11.45
C ARG A 98 -13.96 -12.22 -10.42
N ILE A 99 -14.67 -12.05 -9.30
CA ILE A 99 -14.80 -13.07 -8.27
C ILE A 99 -15.52 -14.29 -8.84
N ALA A 100 -16.67 -14.08 -9.51
CA ALA A 100 -17.46 -15.13 -10.11
C ALA A 100 -16.66 -15.97 -11.12
N ALA A 101 -15.82 -15.34 -11.93
CA ALA A 101 -14.93 -16.04 -12.86
C ALA A 101 -13.94 -17.00 -12.16
N LEU A 102 -13.54 -16.71 -10.93
CA LEU A 102 -12.58 -17.52 -10.17
C LEU A 102 -13.22 -18.64 -9.35
N ILE A 103 -14.54 -18.63 -9.12
CA ILE A 103 -15.25 -19.59 -8.25
C ILE A 103 -15.01 -21.06 -8.70
N ASN A 104 -14.89 -21.29 -10.00
CA ASN A 104 -14.73 -22.65 -10.56
C ASN A 104 -13.25 -23.10 -10.68
N HIS A 105 -12.28 -22.29 -10.23
CA HIS A 105 -10.85 -22.56 -10.42
C HIS A 105 -10.17 -22.99 -9.10
N SER A 106 -10.62 -24.12 -8.53
CA SER A 106 -10.11 -24.65 -7.25
C SER A 106 -8.59 -24.95 -7.24
N GLY A 107 -8.01 -25.22 -8.41
CA GLY A 107 -6.56 -25.41 -8.58
C GLY A 107 -5.71 -24.17 -8.26
N LEU A 108 -6.33 -22.98 -8.20
CA LEU A 108 -5.64 -21.72 -7.88
C LEU A 108 -5.66 -21.36 -6.40
N LEU A 109 -6.17 -22.19 -5.49
CA LEU A 109 -6.33 -21.77 -4.08
C LEU A 109 -5.00 -21.39 -3.40
N VAL A 110 -3.96 -22.23 -3.53
CA VAL A 110 -2.65 -21.98 -2.90
C VAL A 110 -1.96 -20.79 -3.57
N MET A 111 -1.85 -20.83 -4.89
CA MET A 111 -1.26 -19.78 -5.73
C MET A 111 -1.97 -18.44 -5.51
N GLY A 112 -3.30 -18.49 -5.49
CA GLY A 112 -4.23 -17.42 -5.18
C GLY A 112 -3.94 -16.77 -3.84
N SER A 113 -3.88 -17.55 -2.77
CA SER A 113 -3.64 -17.02 -1.43
C SER A 113 -2.33 -16.23 -1.34
N ILE A 114 -1.28 -16.68 -2.02
CA ILE A 114 0.03 -16.01 -2.05
C ILE A 114 -0.06 -14.68 -2.79
N VAL A 115 -0.69 -14.66 -3.96
CA VAL A 115 -0.88 -13.43 -4.76
C VAL A 115 -1.71 -12.41 -3.99
N LEU A 116 -2.85 -12.83 -3.44
CA LEU A 116 -3.71 -11.92 -2.68
C LEU A 116 -2.99 -11.37 -1.44
N LEU A 117 -2.27 -12.22 -0.69
CA LEU A 117 -1.50 -11.75 0.46
C LEU A 117 -0.38 -10.79 0.04
N ARG A 118 0.30 -11.06 -1.07
CA ARG A 118 1.32 -10.16 -1.63
C ARG A 118 0.72 -8.80 -1.96
N GLU A 119 -0.41 -8.75 -2.65
CA GLU A 119 -1.05 -7.49 -3.02
C GLU A 119 -1.56 -6.71 -1.80
N PHE A 120 -2.09 -7.43 -0.81
CA PHE A 120 -2.47 -6.83 0.47
C PHE A 120 -1.29 -6.15 1.15
N LEU A 121 -0.15 -6.85 1.27
CA LEU A 121 1.07 -6.30 1.85
C LEU A 121 1.64 -5.16 1.02
N TYR A 122 1.53 -5.24 -0.31
CA TYR A 122 1.99 -4.17 -1.20
C TYR A 122 1.22 -2.87 -0.99
N GLY A 123 -0.11 -2.92 -0.87
CA GLY A 123 -0.92 -1.75 -0.54
C GLY A 123 -0.56 -1.17 0.83
N PHE A 124 -0.32 -2.01 1.82
CA PHE A 124 0.16 -1.56 3.14
C PHE A 124 1.53 -0.88 3.06
N TYR A 125 2.46 -1.46 2.30
CA TYR A 125 3.79 -0.88 2.06
C TYR A 125 3.70 0.51 1.43
N GLN A 126 2.85 0.67 0.42
CA GLN A 126 2.60 1.97 -0.21
C GLN A 126 2.10 3.00 0.81
N GLU A 127 1.12 2.66 1.64
CA GLU A 127 0.65 3.58 2.69
C GLU A 127 1.76 3.95 3.67
N PHE A 128 2.58 2.98 4.08
CA PHE A 128 3.70 3.26 4.97
C PHE A 128 4.70 4.23 4.35
N LEU A 129 5.06 4.04 3.09
CA LEU A 129 5.97 4.94 2.40
C LEU A 129 5.37 6.34 2.18
N TYR A 130 4.17 6.43 1.63
CA TYR A 130 3.58 7.69 1.20
C TYR A 130 2.89 8.45 2.34
N ARG A 131 2.10 7.78 3.20
CA ARG A 131 1.35 8.43 4.28
C ARG A 131 2.19 8.47 5.55
N GLY A 132 2.73 7.31 5.94
CA GLY A 132 3.55 7.18 7.15
C GLY A 132 4.79 8.08 7.13
N ILE A 133 5.53 8.08 6.02
CA ILE A 133 6.81 8.81 5.91
C ILE A 133 6.64 10.13 5.18
N LEU A 134 6.32 10.12 3.88
CA LEU A 134 6.33 11.32 3.06
C LEU A 134 5.33 12.37 3.58
N GLN A 135 4.05 12.03 3.70
CA GLN A 135 3.02 12.95 4.16
C GLN A 135 3.32 13.48 5.57
N THR A 136 3.81 12.65 6.49
CA THR A 136 4.24 13.10 7.83
C THR A 136 5.30 14.21 7.76
N VAL A 137 6.26 14.09 6.84
CA VAL A 137 7.27 15.14 6.62
C VAL A 137 6.66 16.39 6.01
N LEU A 138 5.91 16.23 4.92
CA LEU A 138 5.37 17.36 4.19
C LEU A 138 4.39 18.17 5.05
N VAL A 139 3.57 17.50 5.85
CA VAL A 139 2.66 18.15 6.81
C VAL A 139 3.44 18.92 7.88
N LYS A 140 4.53 18.37 8.42
CA LYS A 140 5.38 19.08 9.39
C LYS A 140 6.09 20.29 8.77
N ARG A 141 6.42 20.23 7.48
CA ARG A 141 7.20 21.27 6.79
C ARG A 141 6.33 22.39 6.22
N TRP A 142 5.17 22.05 5.67
CA TRP A 142 4.33 22.95 4.88
C TRP A 142 2.89 23.06 5.39
N GLY A 143 2.56 22.38 6.50
CA GLY A 143 1.21 22.36 7.05
C GLY A 143 0.33 21.27 6.46
N ALA A 144 -0.82 21.04 7.10
CA ALA A 144 -1.70 19.90 6.83
C ALA A 144 -2.15 19.81 5.37
N TRP A 145 -2.79 20.86 4.85
CA TRP A 145 -3.40 20.85 3.53
C TRP A 145 -2.37 20.73 2.41
N ILE A 146 -1.31 21.55 2.46
CA ILE A 146 -0.24 21.49 1.46
C ILE A 146 0.46 20.14 1.51
N GLY A 147 0.77 19.63 2.71
CA GLY A 147 1.42 18.33 2.85
C GLY A 147 0.58 17.15 2.37
N ILE A 148 -0.73 17.18 2.59
CA ILE A 148 -1.70 16.19 2.07
C ILE A 148 -1.73 16.24 0.55
N VAL A 149 -1.96 17.41 -0.04
CA VAL A 149 -2.12 17.56 -1.49
C VAL A 149 -0.84 17.18 -2.21
N VAL A 150 0.32 17.70 -1.78
CA VAL A 150 1.60 17.37 -2.42
C VAL A 150 1.96 15.90 -2.22
N GLY A 151 1.74 15.34 -1.04
CA GLY A 151 1.96 13.91 -0.80
C GLY A 151 1.10 13.03 -1.73
N ASN A 152 -0.17 13.40 -1.94
CA ASN A 152 -1.07 12.68 -2.83
C ASN A 152 -0.68 12.85 -4.31
N LEU A 153 -0.21 14.03 -4.71
CA LEU A 153 0.33 14.24 -6.06
C LEU A 153 1.53 13.34 -6.32
N VAL A 154 2.48 13.25 -5.37
CA VAL A 154 3.65 12.35 -5.51
C VAL A 154 3.22 10.88 -5.56
N PHE A 155 2.20 10.48 -4.78
CA PHE A 155 1.64 9.13 -4.85
C PHE A 155 0.99 8.84 -6.22
N THR A 156 0.15 9.76 -6.71
CA THR A 156 -0.65 9.58 -7.93
C THR A 156 0.18 9.71 -9.21
N PHE A 157 1.11 10.66 -9.25
CA PHE A 157 2.01 10.87 -10.39
C PHE A 157 3.33 10.10 -10.25
N GLY A 158 3.45 9.29 -9.19
CA GLY A 158 4.57 8.39 -8.99
C GLY A 158 4.62 7.27 -10.03
N PRO A 159 5.75 6.54 -10.09
CA PRO A 159 6.00 5.52 -11.13
C PRO A 159 4.92 4.43 -11.20
N GLU A 160 4.30 4.10 -10.06
CA GLU A 160 3.29 3.05 -9.95
C GLU A 160 1.96 3.40 -10.63
N HIS A 161 1.59 4.67 -10.71
CA HIS A 161 0.24 5.06 -11.15
C HIS A 161 0.23 5.93 -12.40
N PHE A 162 1.33 6.60 -12.72
CA PHE A 162 1.36 7.55 -13.83
C PHE A 162 1.02 6.91 -15.19
N HIS A 163 1.30 5.62 -15.37
CA HIS A 163 0.95 4.90 -16.58
C HIS A 163 -0.56 4.87 -16.86
N PHE A 164 -1.42 4.92 -15.83
CA PHE A 164 -2.87 4.98 -15.98
C PHE A 164 -3.37 6.30 -16.58
N TYR A 165 -2.60 7.38 -16.49
CA TYR A 165 -3.03 8.70 -16.99
C TYR A 165 -3.44 8.65 -18.47
N LYS A 166 -2.70 7.88 -19.29
CA LYS A 166 -3.00 7.72 -20.72
C LYS A 166 -3.87 6.50 -21.03
N THR A 167 -3.71 5.40 -20.30
CA THR A 167 -4.37 4.12 -20.62
C THR A 167 -5.75 3.98 -19.98
N ASN A 168 -5.99 4.62 -18.84
CA ASN A 168 -7.25 4.56 -18.11
C ASN A 168 -7.42 5.82 -17.25
N PHE A 169 -7.79 6.94 -17.88
CA PHE A 169 -7.92 8.23 -17.20
C PHE A 169 -8.93 8.21 -16.05
N THR A 170 -10.05 7.50 -16.21
CA THR A 170 -11.05 7.33 -15.15
C THR A 170 -10.47 6.61 -13.93
N GLY A 171 -9.71 5.54 -14.16
CA GLY A 171 -8.97 4.83 -13.11
C GLY A 171 -7.93 5.73 -12.44
N PHE A 172 -7.23 6.56 -13.22
CA PHE A 172 -6.25 7.52 -12.69
C PHE A 172 -6.92 8.58 -11.77
N VAL A 173 -8.06 9.14 -12.18
CA VAL A 173 -8.85 10.07 -11.34
C VAL A 173 -9.34 9.37 -10.09
N PHE A 174 -9.79 8.11 -10.19
CA PHE A 174 -10.18 7.32 -9.03
C PHE A 174 -9.02 7.12 -8.04
N ILE A 175 -7.83 6.77 -8.53
CA ILE A 175 -6.60 6.65 -7.71
C ILE A 175 -6.28 7.97 -7.01
N PHE A 176 -6.37 9.09 -7.72
CA PHE A 176 -6.14 10.42 -7.13
C PHE A 176 -7.12 10.72 -5.98
N CYS A 177 -8.42 10.52 -6.22
CA CYS A 177 -9.48 10.78 -5.24
C CYS A 177 -9.38 9.86 -4.03
N LEU A 178 -9.17 8.56 -4.25
CA LEU A 178 -9.01 7.58 -3.17
C LEU A 178 -7.73 7.85 -2.37
N GLY A 179 -6.64 8.19 -3.06
CA GLY A 179 -5.39 8.57 -2.43
C GLY A 179 -5.53 9.82 -1.55
N LEU A 180 -6.31 10.81 -2.01
CA LEU A 180 -6.60 12.02 -1.25
C LEU A 180 -7.46 11.72 -0.01
N LEU A 181 -8.48 10.86 -0.17
CA LEU A 181 -9.29 10.37 0.94
C LEU A 181 -8.41 9.70 2.00
N PHE A 182 -7.56 8.75 1.62
CA PHE A 182 -6.64 8.07 2.54
C PHE A 182 -5.66 9.02 3.21
N SER A 183 -5.13 10.00 2.47
CA SER A 183 -4.29 11.04 3.05
C SER A 183 -5.03 11.89 4.09
N PHE A 184 -6.29 12.24 3.84
CA PHE A 184 -7.12 12.96 4.81
C PHE A 184 -7.45 12.11 6.04
N LEU A 185 -7.88 10.86 5.86
CA LEU A 185 -8.22 9.95 6.95
C LEU A 185 -6.98 9.65 7.80
N PHE A 186 -5.81 9.43 7.17
CA PHE A 186 -4.55 9.29 7.90
C PHE A 186 -4.22 10.56 8.70
N TYR A 187 -4.42 11.75 8.12
CA TYR A 187 -4.20 12.98 8.86
C TYR A 187 -5.13 13.10 10.07
N ARG A 188 -6.40 12.69 9.95
CA ARG A 188 -7.43 12.79 11.00
C ARG A 188 -7.27 11.77 12.12
N PHE A 189 -6.93 10.53 11.80
CA PHE A 189 -6.90 9.41 12.75
C PHE A 189 -5.49 9.04 13.20
N LYS A 190 -4.47 9.48 12.45
CA LYS A 190 -3.05 9.16 12.67
C LYS A 190 -2.74 7.66 12.74
N ASN A 191 -3.67 6.79 12.38
CA ASN A 191 -3.50 5.35 12.42
C ASN A 191 -3.23 4.83 11.01
N LEU A 192 -1.96 4.55 10.74
CA LEU A 192 -1.52 4.06 9.45
C LEU A 192 -2.03 2.65 9.17
N VAL A 193 -2.12 1.81 10.20
CA VAL A 193 -2.47 0.40 10.03
C VAL A 193 -3.88 0.26 9.46
N THR A 194 -4.82 1.06 9.95
CA THR A 194 -6.20 1.08 9.42
C THR A 194 -6.23 1.44 7.93
N ILE A 195 -5.51 2.50 7.54
CA ILE A 195 -5.46 2.94 6.14
C ILE A 195 -4.75 1.90 5.26
N GLY A 196 -3.64 1.34 5.75
CA GLY A 196 -2.90 0.27 5.07
C GLY A 196 -3.71 -1.00 4.87
N VAL A 197 -4.56 -1.38 5.82
CA VAL A 197 -5.49 -2.51 5.66
C VAL A 197 -6.50 -2.24 4.55
N TRP A 198 -7.12 -1.06 4.53
CA TRP A 198 -8.12 -0.73 3.50
C TRP A 198 -7.51 -0.61 2.11
N HIS A 199 -6.32 0.00 2.00
CA HIS A 199 -5.61 0.05 0.73
C HIS A 199 -5.17 -1.35 0.29
N GLY A 200 -4.62 -2.16 1.20
CA GLY A 200 -4.27 -3.56 0.91
C GLY A 200 -5.46 -4.36 0.38
N ILE A 201 -6.66 -4.20 0.98
CA ILE A 201 -7.89 -4.80 0.46
C ILE A 201 -8.18 -4.29 -0.96
N GLY A 202 -8.08 -2.98 -1.20
CA GLY A 202 -8.22 -2.42 -2.54
C GLY A 202 -7.31 -3.09 -3.57
N ASN A 203 -6.02 -3.25 -3.27
CA ASN A 203 -5.05 -3.91 -4.16
C ASN A 203 -5.38 -5.39 -4.39
N VAL A 204 -5.86 -6.11 -3.36
CA VAL A 204 -6.34 -7.49 -3.51
C VAL A 204 -7.42 -7.59 -4.59
N PHE A 205 -8.40 -6.68 -4.58
CA PHE A 205 -9.50 -6.70 -5.54
C PHE A 205 -9.12 -6.16 -6.93
N ILE A 206 -8.31 -5.10 -6.98
CA ILE A 206 -7.93 -4.43 -8.23
C ILE A 206 -6.89 -5.26 -8.98
N ASP A 207 -5.74 -5.50 -8.34
CA ASP A 207 -4.58 -6.13 -8.96
C ASP A 207 -4.56 -7.63 -8.70
N GLY A 208 -4.83 -8.05 -7.47
CA GLY A 208 -4.78 -9.47 -7.08
C GLY A 208 -5.73 -10.33 -7.91
N LEU A 209 -7.00 -9.94 -8.01
CA LEU A 209 -7.97 -10.65 -8.85
C LEU A 209 -7.60 -10.61 -10.34
N ALA A 210 -7.05 -9.49 -10.83
CA ALA A 210 -6.62 -9.39 -12.23
C ALA A 210 -5.47 -10.36 -12.55
N ILE A 211 -4.48 -10.45 -11.65
CA ILE A 211 -3.37 -11.40 -11.75
C ILE A 211 -3.92 -12.84 -11.79
N LEU A 212 -4.83 -13.19 -10.88
CA LEU A 212 -5.39 -14.55 -10.85
C LEU A 212 -6.21 -14.89 -12.10
N ILE A 213 -7.00 -13.95 -12.62
CA ILE A 213 -7.72 -14.17 -13.87
C ILE A 213 -6.75 -14.38 -15.04
N SER A 214 -5.65 -13.62 -15.11
CA SER A 214 -4.65 -13.86 -16.16
C SER A 214 -4.02 -15.26 -16.06
N MET A 215 -3.85 -15.78 -14.84
CA MET A 215 -3.40 -17.16 -14.62
C MET A 215 -4.43 -18.23 -15.05
N THR A 216 -5.74 -17.92 -15.03
CA THR A 216 -6.78 -18.84 -15.54
C THR A 216 -6.85 -18.93 -17.05
N ILE A 217 -6.44 -17.87 -17.78
CA ILE A 217 -6.49 -17.85 -19.25
C ILE A 217 -5.29 -18.58 -19.87
N VAL A 218 -4.18 -18.66 -19.13
CA VAL A 218 -2.90 -19.22 -19.60
C VAL A 218 -2.77 -20.72 -19.34
N ASN A 219 -3.60 -21.30 -18.45
CA ASN A 219 -3.64 -22.73 -18.14
C ASN A 219 -4.85 -23.40 -18.78
#